data_AF-A0A7C2XM84-F1
#
_entry.id   AF-A0A7C2XM84-F1
#
_cell.length_a   1.000
_cell.length_b   1.000
_cell.length_c   1.000
_cell.angle_alpha   90.00
_cell.angle_beta   90.00
_cell.angle_gamma   90.00
#
_symmetry.space_group_name_H-M   'P 1'
#
loop_
_entity.id
_entity.type
_entity.pdbx_description
1 polymer ?
#
loop_
_entity_poly.entity_id
_entity_poly.type
_entity_poly.pdbx_seq_one_letter_code
_entity_poly.pdbx_strand_id
1 'polypeptide(L)' 'MDILTAMQISGSALKAERGRLNVAAMNLANANTTRTMEGGPYRAKSVVFEARP' A
#
# COMPACT_ATOMS: atom_id res chain seq x y z
N MET A 1 15.09 24.67 3.71
CA MET A 1 13.86 23.85 3.81
C MET A 1 12.87 24.60 4.67
N ASP A 2 11.75 24.99 4.08
CA ASP A 2 10.64 25.66 4.79
C ASP A 2 9.75 24.58 5.44
N ILE A 3 9.12 24.93 6.57
CA ILE A 3 8.13 24.13 7.29
C ILE A 3 7.01 23.65 6.34
N LEU A 4 6.54 24.50 5.42
CA LEU A 4 5.51 24.09 4.45
C LEU A 4 6.00 22.97 3.53
N THR A 5 7.25 23.05 3.06
CA THR A 5 7.87 21.98 2.27
C THR A 5 8.02 20.70 3.10
N ALA A 6 8.45 20.80 4.36
CA ALA A 6 8.55 19.64 5.25
C ALA A 6 7.19 18.97 5.50
N MET A 7 6.12 19.75 5.68
CA MET A 7 4.77 19.22 5.83
C MET A 7 4.26 18.52 4.57
N GLN A 8 4.56 19.06 3.38
CA GLN A 8 4.20 18.42 2.11
C GLN A 8 4.90 17.05 1.93
N ILE A 9 6.18 16.96 2.28
CA ILE A 9 6.92 15.69 2.25
C ILE A 9 6.33 14.68 3.23
N SER A 10 6.07 15.09 4.47
CA SER A 10 5.43 14.22 5.46
C SER A 10 4.04 13.76 5.02
N GLY A 11 3.25 14.66 4.41
CA GLY A 11 1.93 14.33 3.87
C GLY A 11 1.98 13.33 2.71
N SER A 12 2.96 13.45 1.82
CA SER A 12 3.14 12.49 0.71
C SER A 12 3.55 11.11 1.24
N ALA A 13 4.44 11.05 2.24
CA ALA A 13 4.85 9.82 2.91
C ALA A 13 3.67 9.14 3.64
N LEU A 14 2.88 9.90 4.41
CA LEU A 14 1.67 9.39 5.09
C LEU A 14 0.66 8.81 4.09
N LYS A 15 0.48 9.46 2.94
CA LYS A 15 -0.38 8.96 1.88
C LYS A 15 0.13 7.65 1.29
N ALA A 16 1.43 7.55 1.03
CA ALA A 16 2.05 6.32 0.53
C ALA A 16 1.88 5.17 1.54
N GLU A 17 2.11 5.44 2.83
CA GLU A 17 2.01 4.45 3.88
C GLU A 17 0.56 4.00 4.14
N ARG A 18 -0.42 4.89 4.02
CA ARG A 18 -1.84 4.50 3.99
C ARG A 18 -2.13 3.48 2.88
N GLY A 19 -1.49 3.65 1.72
CA GLY A 19 -1.58 2.68 0.62
C GLY A 19 -1.01 1.31 1.01
N ARG A 20 0.15 1.27 1.66
CA ARG A 20 0.75 0.03 2.18
C ARG A 20 -0.18 -0.66 3.18
N LEU A 21 -0.74 0.09 4.13
CA LEU A 21 -1.68 -0.45 5.12
C LEU A 21 -2.93 -1.06 4.46
N ASN A 22 -3.47 -0.41 3.44
CA ASN A 22 -4.61 -0.96 2.69
C ASN A 22 -4.25 -2.30 2.03
N VAL A 23 -3.07 -2.41 1.42
CA VAL A 23 -2.61 -3.67 0.80
C VAL A 23 -2.38 -4.75 1.85
N ALA A 24 -1.77 -4.40 3.00
CA ALA A 24 -1.61 -5.33 4.11
C ALA A 24 -2.97 -5.84 4.63
N ALA A 25 -3.96 -4.96 4.78
CA ALA A 25 -5.31 -5.32 5.19
C ALA A 25 -6.00 -6.24 4.16
N MET A 26 -5.83 -5.97 2.86
CA MET A 26 -6.33 -6.84 1.80
C MET A 26 -5.68 -8.24 1.84
N ASN A 27 -4.37 -8.30 2.06
CA ASN A 27 -3.67 -9.59 2.19
C ASN A 27 -4.18 -10.37 3.38
N LEU A 28 -4.36 -9.72 4.53
CA LEU A 28 -4.89 -10.35 5.74
C LEU A 28 -6.32 -10.86 5.52
N ALA A 29 -7.19 -10.03 4.93
CA ALA A 29 -8.58 -10.39 4.67
C ALA A 29 -8.72 -11.58 3.71
N ASN A 30 -7.75 -11.80 2.82
CA ASN A 30 -7.77 -12.87 1.82
C ASN A 30 -6.77 -14.00 2.12
N ALA A 31 -6.15 -14.03 3.30
CA ALA A 31 -5.09 -14.98 3.63
C ALA A 31 -5.52 -16.45 3.49
N ASN A 32 -6.80 -16.74 3.71
CA ASN A 32 -7.37 -18.09 3.62
C ASN A 32 -8.18 -18.33 2.34
N THR A 33 -8.15 -17.40 1.38
CA THR A 33 -8.93 -17.53 0.14
C THR A 33 -8.24 -18.50 -0.81
N THR A 34 -8.84 -19.69 -0.99
CA THR A 34 -8.31 -20.77 -1.84
C THR A 34 -8.85 -20.77 -3.26
N ARG A 35 -9.88 -19.96 -3.54
CA ARG A 35 -10.49 -19.82 -4.87
C ARG A 35 -10.88 -18.37 -5.15
N THR A 36 -10.17 -17.73 -6.07
CA THR A 36 -10.50 -16.40 -6.60
C THR A 36 -11.42 -16.53 -7.82
N MET A 37 -11.94 -15.40 -8.33
CA MET A 37 -12.73 -15.37 -9.57
C MET A 37 -11.92 -15.81 -10.81
N GLU A 38 -10.61 -15.58 -10.78
CA GLU A 38 -9.66 -15.99 -11.82
C GLU A 38 -9.25 -17.47 -11.68
N GLY A 39 -9.65 -18.12 -10.57
CA GLY A 39 -9.25 -19.48 -10.22
C GLY A 39 -7.98 -19.52 -9.37
N GLY A 40 -7.90 -20.52 -8.49
CA GLY A 40 -6.76 -20.74 -7.60
C GLY A 40 -6.74 -19.87 -6.33
N PRO A 41 -5.72 -20.07 -5.47
CA PRO A 41 -5.60 -19.36 -4.19
C PRO A 41 -5.19 -17.90 -4.37
N TYR A 42 -5.54 -17.08 -3.38
CA TYR A 42 -5.12 -15.69 -3.33
C TYR A 42 -3.60 -15.56 -3.27
N ARG A 43 -3.07 -14.58 -4.00
CA ARG A 43 -1.65 -14.22 -3.98
C ARG A 43 -1.47 -12.88 -3.28
N ALA A 44 -0.64 -12.89 -2.23
CA ALA A 44 -0.31 -11.69 -1.48
C ALA A 44 0.33 -10.63 -2.38
N LYS A 45 -0.11 -9.39 -2.22
CA LYS A 45 0.38 -8.23 -2.97
C LYS A 45 1.47 -7.51 -2.15
N SER A 46 2.48 -7.00 -2.84
CA SER A 46 3.53 -6.15 -2.25
C SER A 46 3.45 -4.73 -2.82
N VAL A 47 4.00 -3.76 -2.08
CA VAL A 47 4.02 -2.35 -2.46
C VAL A 47 5.46 -1.89 -2.58
N VAL A 48 5.77 -1.23 -3.69
CA VAL A 48 7.04 -0.55 -3.96
C VAL A 48 6.77 0.94 -4.06
N PHE A 49 7.59 1.75 -3.39
CA PHE A 49 7.49 3.20 -3.46
C PHE A 49 8.55 3.75 -4.41
N GLU A 50 8.19 4.82 -5.10
CA GLU A 50 9.06 5.56 -6.01
C GLU A 50 8.90 7.05 -5.73
N ALA A 51 10.01 7.79 -5.80
CA ALA A 51 9.99 9.24 -5.73
C ALA A 51 9.49 9.80 -7.07
N ARG A 52 8.57 10.76 -7.02
CA ARG A 52 8.19 11.50 -8.23
C ARG A 52 9.24 12.59 -8.50
N PRO A 53 9.69 12.76 -9.75
CA PRO A 53 10.64 13.80 -10.12
C PRO A 53 10.07 15.21 -9.90
#